data_AF-A0A2T9Y783-F1
#
_entry.id   AF-A0A2T9Y783-F1
#
_cell.length_a   1.000
_cell.length_b   1.000
_cell.length_c   1.000
_cell.angle_alpha   90.00
_cell.angle_beta   90.00
_cell.angle_gamma   90.00
#
_symmetry.space_group_name_H-M   'P 1'
#
loop_
_entity.id
_entity.type
_entity.pdbx_description
1 polymer ?
#
loop_
_entity_poly.entity_id
_entity_poly.type
_entity_poly.pdbx_seq_one_letter_code
_entity_poly.pdbx_strand_id
1 'polypeptide(L)'
;MKLKSLLYSVFVSGVFSLNCGNNTHKWVACNESSTGSGKYVGYLAIKDPYFSDPIPIKAIEEIQKMHFGSGAVDNTQVHPNYKIYKCQYTGQTWALSVSLVYNRKKIVRNGDWDTAIAEMIGAMNEHKTFQSTINTDAGSMTIEAFHLSKSGYY
;
A
#
# COMPACT_ATOMS: atom_id res chain seq x y z
N MET A 1 23.34 -37.33 -18.64
CA MET A 1 21.95 -36.94 -19.03
C MET A 1 21.52 -35.83 -18.08
N LYS A 2 21.52 -34.56 -18.52
CA LYS A 2 21.14 -33.40 -17.70
C LYS A 2 19.64 -33.17 -17.86
N LEU A 3 18.84 -33.49 -16.84
CA LEU A 3 17.44 -33.06 -16.82
C LEU A 3 17.40 -31.54 -16.65
N LYS A 4 16.98 -30.85 -17.72
CA LYS A 4 16.58 -29.44 -17.64
C LYS A 4 15.27 -29.38 -16.85
N SER A 5 15.34 -28.88 -15.62
CA SER A 5 14.15 -28.53 -14.85
C SER A 5 13.54 -27.26 -15.47
N LEU A 6 12.50 -27.44 -16.28
CA LEU A 6 11.57 -26.37 -16.61
C LEU A 6 10.81 -26.00 -15.32
N LEU A 7 11.26 -24.97 -14.64
CA LEU A 7 10.44 -24.26 -13.66
C LEU A 7 9.40 -23.45 -14.46
N TYR A 8 8.24 -24.07 -14.66
CA TYR A 8 7.02 -23.36 -15.06
C TYR A 8 6.73 -22.28 -14.03
N SER A 9 6.86 -21.02 -14.43
CA SER A 9 6.30 -19.88 -13.71
C SER A 9 4.78 -20.02 -13.75
N VAL A 10 4.19 -20.59 -12.71
CA VAL A 10 2.73 -20.58 -12.52
C VAL A 10 2.35 -19.16 -12.15
N PHE A 11 1.87 -18.40 -13.13
CA PHE A 11 1.16 -17.15 -12.89
C PHE A 11 -0.19 -17.50 -12.26
N VAL A 12 -0.31 -17.35 -10.94
CA VAL A 12 -1.61 -17.40 -10.26
C VAL A 12 -2.29 -16.05 -10.47
N SER A 13 -3.02 -15.90 -11.56
CA SER A 13 -4.00 -14.83 -11.71
C SER A 13 -5.27 -15.22 -10.94
N GLY A 14 -5.20 -15.10 -9.61
CA GLY A 14 -6.35 -15.23 -8.72
C GLY A 14 -7.01 -13.87 -8.55
N VAL A 15 -8.27 -13.74 -8.98
CA VAL A 15 -9.14 -12.64 -8.53
C VAL A 15 -9.53 -12.97 -7.09
N PHE A 16 -8.87 -12.35 -6.12
CA PHE A 16 -9.20 -12.55 -4.71
C PHE A 16 -10.37 -11.64 -4.34
N SER A 17 -11.56 -12.22 -4.23
CA SER A 17 -12.75 -11.51 -3.75
C SER A 17 -12.63 -11.30 -2.23
N LEU A 18 -12.61 -10.04 -1.82
CA LEU A 18 -12.64 -9.60 -0.43
C LEU A 18 -14.02 -9.97 0.17
N ASN A 19 -14.09 -11.04 0.97
CA ASN A 19 -15.35 -11.52 1.54
C ASN A 19 -15.59 -10.89 2.92
N CYS A 20 -16.33 -9.78 2.96
CA CYS A 20 -16.68 -9.08 4.21
C CYS A 20 -17.98 -9.64 4.82
N GLY A 21 -18.06 -9.68 6.16
CA GLY A 21 -19.31 -9.93 6.87
C GLY A 21 -20.36 -8.81 6.69
N ASN A 22 -21.63 -9.13 6.96
CA ASN A 22 -22.73 -8.17 6.92
C ASN A 22 -22.62 -7.15 8.08
N ASN A 23 -22.47 -5.86 7.72
CA ASN A 23 -22.25 -4.75 8.66
C ASN A 23 -23.50 -3.93 9.02
N THR A 24 -24.72 -4.37 8.66
CA THR A 24 -25.96 -3.60 8.89
C THR A 24 -26.26 -3.32 10.39
N HIS A 25 -25.72 -4.13 11.31
CA HIS A 25 -26.08 -4.05 12.74
C HIS A 25 -24.89 -4.01 13.72
N LYS A 26 -23.67 -4.37 13.28
CA LYS A 26 -22.41 -4.25 14.03
C LYS A 26 -21.24 -4.51 13.09
N TRP A 27 -20.06 -4.00 13.43
CA TRP A 27 -18.83 -4.32 12.71
C TRP A 27 -18.52 -5.81 12.85
N VAL A 28 -18.65 -6.55 11.75
CA VAL A 28 -18.08 -7.90 11.64
C VAL A 28 -16.66 -7.74 11.13
N ALA A 29 -15.69 -8.26 11.87
CA ALA A 29 -14.30 -8.27 11.45
C ALA A 29 -14.19 -8.79 10.01
N CYS A 30 -13.58 -8.01 9.12
CA CYS A 30 -13.02 -8.59 7.92
C CYS A 30 -11.85 -9.44 8.40
N ASN A 31 -11.95 -10.76 8.27
CA ASN A 31 -10.76 -11.59 8.46
C ASN A 31 -9.69 -11.07 7.51
N GLU A 32 -8.49 -10.86 8.05
CA GLU A 32 -7.26 -10.45 7.38
C GLU A 32 -7.25 -10.83 5.90
N SER A 33 -7.46 -9.85 5.02
CA SER A 33 -7.43 -10.08 3.59
C SER A 33 -6.03 -9.75 3.08
N SER A 34 -5.22 -10.78 2.86
CA SER A 34 -4.02 -10.67 2.04
C SER A 34 -4.47 -10.33 0.61
N THR A 35 -4.34 -9.07 0.19
CA THR A 35 -4.53 -8.71 -1.22
C THR A 35 -3.16 -8.80 -1.89
N GLY A 36 -2.97 -9.86 -2.67
CA GLY A 36 -1.75 -10.06 -3.44
C GLY A 36 -1.90 -9.49 -4.85
N SER A 37 -1.16 -8.43 -5.18
CA SER A 37 -0.85 -8.12 -6.58
C SER A 37 0.41 -8.90 -6.96
N GLY A 38 0.24 -10.16 -7.37
CA GLY A 38 1.34 -11.00 -7.85
C GLY A 38 2.46 -11.28 -6.84
N LYS A 39 3.42 -10.35 -6.67
CA LYS A 39 4.67 -10.48 -5.89
C LYS A 39 4.59 -9.92 -4.45
N TYR A 40 3.65 -9.03 -4.14
CA TYR A 40 3.58 -8.35 -2.84
C TYR A 40 2.31 -8.71 -2.09
N VAL A 41 2.45 -9.06 -0.80
CA VAL A 41 1.29 -9.24 0.09
C VAL A 41 0.98 -7.90 0.74
N GLY A 42 -0.17 -7.35 0.37
CA GLY A 42 -0.80 -6.16 0.95
C GLY A 42 -1.78 -6.50 2.05
N TYR A 43 -1.75 -5.77 3.16
CA TYR A 43 -2.86 -5.73 4.14
C TYR A 43 -3.61 -4.42 4.00
N LEU A 44 -4.91 -4.45 3.74
CA LEU A 44 -5.74 -3.26 3.61
C LEU A 44 -6.50 -2.97 4.91
N ALA A 45 -6.42 -1.75 5.43
CA ALA A 45 -7.17 -1.35 6.62
C ALA A 45 -8.43 -0.54 6.27
N ILE A 46 -9.47 -0.75 7.09
CA ILE A 46 -10.73 0.00 7.27
C ILE A 46 -11.29 0.71 6.02
N LYS A 47 -12.45 0.24 5.59
CA LYS A 47 -13.37 0.97 4.70
C LYS A 47 -14.02 2.11 5.48
N ASP A 48 -13.69 3.36 5.15
CA ASP A 48 -14.51 4.50 5.54
C ASP A 48 -15.70 4.59 4.55
N PRO A 49 -16.97 4.54 5.01
CA PRO A 49 -18.13 4.63 4.12
C PRO A 49 -18.21 5.95 3.33
N TYR A 50 -17.49 6.99 3.76
CA TYR A 50 -17.41 8.30 3.10
C TYR A 50 -16.17 8.44 2.21
N PHE A 51 -15.29 7.44 2.18
CA PHE A 51 -14.16 7.40 1.26
C PHE A 51 -14.63 6.90 -0.12
N SER A 52 -15.18 7.83 -0.90
CA SER A 52 -15.63 7.58 -2.28
C SER A 52 -14.60 7.97 -3.32
N ASP A 53 -13.68 8.85 -2.96
CA ASP A 53 -12.79 9.50 -3.91
C ASP A 53 -11.54 8.66 -4.12
N PRO A 54 -11.21 8.28 -5.37
CA PRO A 54 -9.99 7.53 -5.64
C PRO A 54 -8.77 8.40 -5.35
N ILE A 55 -7.75 7.78 -4.78
CA ILE A 55 -6.41 8.36 -4.62
C ILE A 55 -5.90 8.71 -6.02
N PRO A 56 -5.59 9.99 -6.30
CA PRO A 56 -5.22 10.43 -7.64
C PRO A 56 -3.82 9.93 -8.01
N ILE A 57 -3.57 9.71 -9.32
CA ILE A 57 -2.25 9.31 -9.84
C ILE A 57 -1.13 10.24 -9.34
N LYS A 58 -1.40 11.54 -9.23
CA LYS A 58 -0.43 12.50 -8.71
C LYS A 58 -0.10 12.31 -7.23
N ALA A 59 -1.01 11.76 -6.42
CA ALA A 59 -0.66 11.36 -5.06
C ALA A 59 0.25 10.12 -5.05
N ILE A 60 0.11 9.20 -6.00
CA ILE A 60 1.04 8.05 -6.15
C ILE A 60 2.46 8.54 -6.39
N GLU A 61 2.64 9.48 -7.33
CA GLU A 61 3.94 10.10 -7.61
C GLU A 61 4.54 10.78 -6.37
N GLU A 62 3.71 11.37 -5.50
CA GLU A 62 4.18 11.96 -4.25
C GLU A 62 4.58 10.90 -3.21
N ILE A 63 3.82 9.82 -3.07
CA ILE A 63 4.15 8.69 -2.18
C ILE A 63 5.46 8.02 -2.62
N GLN A 64 5.68 7.86 -3.93
CA GLN A 64 6.93 7.31 -4.46
C GLN A 64 8.15 8.17 -4.12
N LYS A 65 7.99 9.49 -3.98
CA LYS A 65 9.08 10.39 -3.54
C LYS A 65 9.33 10.34 -2.03
N MET A 66 8.41 9.76 -1.25
CA MET A 66 8.49 9.73 0.21
C MET A 66 9.33 8.55 0.74
N HIS A 67 9.59 7.53 -0.07
CA HIS A 67 10.48 6.42 0.29
C HIS A 67 11.92 6.65 -0.21
N PHE A 68 12.85 5.88 0.32
CA PHE A 68 14.27 5.97 0.01
C PHE A 68 14.93 4.60 0.20
N GLY A 69 16.03 4.33 -0.50
CA GLY A 69 16.73 3.03 -0.39
C GLY A 69 17.37 2.78 0.99
N SER A 70 17.61 1.51 1.33
CA SER A 70 18.14 1.09 2.63
C SER A 70 19.54 1.64 2.94
N GLY A 71 20.30 2.08 1.93
CA GLY A 71 21.61 2.72 2.11
C GLY A 71 21.56 4.16 2.64
N ALA A 72 20.38 4.77 2.73
CA ALA A 72 20.20 6.10 3.28
C ALA A 72 20.06 6.11 4.82
N VAL A 73 20.04 4.94 5.47
CA VAL A 73 19.83 4.81 6.91
C VAL A 73 20.80 3.84 7.56
N ASP A 74 21.29 4.21 8.74
CA ASP A 74 22.27 3.41 9.49
C ASP A 74 21.61 2.31 10.32
N ASN A 75 20.29 2.34 10.51
CA ASN A 75 19.56 1.41 11.38
C ASN A 75 18.32 0.80 10.71
N THR A 76 17.85 -0.30 11.30
CA THR A 76 16.69 -1.10 10.86
C THR A 76 15.38 -0.70 11.53
N GLN A 77 15.33 0.45 12.19
CA GLN A 77 14.12 0.89 12.89
C GLN A 77 13.08 1.44 11.90
N VAL A 78 11.99 1.98 12.43
CA VAL A 78 10.91 2.60 11.66
C VAL A 78 11.36 3.98 11.19
N HIS A 79 11.19 4.24 9.90
CA HIS A 79 11.45 5.53 9.27
C HIS A 79 10.16 6.09 8.69
N PRO A 80 9.44 6.93 9.45
CA PRO A 80 8.20 7.53 8.99
C PRO A 80 8.45 8.80 8.18
N ASN A 81 7.61 9.03 7.17
CA ASN A 81 7.56 10.25 6.37
C ASN A 81 6.10 10.61 6.12
N TYR A 82 5.75 11.87 6.32
CA TYR A 82 4.37 12.36 6.23
C TYR A 82 4.30 13.59 5.34
N LYS A 83 3.22 13.72 4.57
CA LYS A 83 3.02 14.85 3.68
C LYS A 83 1.54 15.21 3.54
N ILE A 84 1.23 16.49 3.70
CA ILE A 84 -0.05 17.04 3.25
C ILE A 84 0.09 17.45 1.78
N TYR A 85 -0.74 16.87 0.91
CA TYR A 85 -0.70 17.08 -0.52
C TYR A 85 -2.05 17.59 -1.03
N LYS A 86 -2.09 18.78 -1.63
CA LYS A 86 -3.27 19.26 -2.34
C LYS A 86 -3.20 18.89 -3.82
N CYS A 87 -4.09 18.01 -4.26
CA CYS A 87 -4.21 17.64 -5.67
C CYS A 87 -4.77 18.83 -6.46
N GLN A 88 -4.00 19.32 -7.43
CA GLN A 88 -4.42 20.47 -8.26
C GLN A 88 -5.57 20.11 -9.21
N TYR A 89 -5.72 18.83 -9.55
CA TYR A 89 -6.73 18.35 -10.50
C TYR A 89 -8.08 18.11 -9.83
N THR A 90 -8.09 17.49 -8.65
CA THR A 90 -9.32 17.20 -7.91
C THR A 90 -9.64 18.27 -6.85
N GLY A 91 -8.71 19.17 -6.54
CA GLY A 91 -8.84 20.19 -5.50
C GLY A 91 -8.76 19.66 -4.07
N GLN A 92 -8.69 18.35 -3.92
CA GLN A 92 -8.69 17.59 -2.67
C GLN A 92 -7.37 17.67 -1.92
N THR A 93 -7.42 17.72 -0.60
CA THR A 93 -6.24 17.73 0.27
C THR A 93 -6.05 16.37 0.91
N TRP A 94 -4.92 15.72 0.66
CA TRP A 94 -4.60 14.38 1.13
C TRP A 94 -3.58 14.44 2.26
N ALA A 95 -3.78 13.65 3.30
CA ALA A 95 -2.74 13.26 4.22
C ALA A 95 -2.12 11.95 3.72
N LEU A 96 -0.83 12.01 3.39
CA LEU A 96 -0.03 10.90 2.90
C LEU A 96 0.99 10.50 3.97
N SER A 97 1.18 9.21 4.15
CA SER A 97 2.11 8.62 5.12
C SER A 97 2.83 7.43 4.50
N VAL A 98 4.13 7.34 4.74
CA VAL A 98 4.96 6.17 4.42
C VAL A 98 5.80 5.85 5.65
N SER A 99 5.71 4.61 6.14
CA SER A 99 6.56 4.11 7.23
C SER A 99 7.36 2.91 6.77
N LEU A 100 8.69 3.04 6.74
CA LEU A 100 9.62 2.04 6.24
C LEU A 100 10.33 1.31 7.38
N VAL A 101 10.55 0.00 7.23
CA VAL A 101 11.44 -0.79 8.08
C VAL A 101 12.30 -1.66 7.20
N TYR A 102 13.62 -1.59 7.35
CA TYR A 102 14.58 -2.45 6.64
C TYR A 102 15.13 -3.51 7.57
N ASN A 103 15.38 -4.73 7.07
CA ASN A 103 15.87 -5.84 7.91
C ASN A 103 17.35 -6.21 7.66
N ARG A 104 18.08 -5.44 6.83
CA ARG A 104 19.49 -5.65 6.41
C ARG A 104 19.81 -6.95 5.66
N LYS A 105 18.84 -7.84 5.42
CA LYS A 105 19.09 -9.09 4.67
C LYS A 105 19.33 -8.87 3.18
N LYS A 106 18.82 -7.74 2.65
CA LYS A 106 18.90 -7.39 1.23
C LYS A 106 18.93 -5.88 1.07
N ILE A 107 19.72 -5.41 0.11
CA ILE A 107 19.82 -4.00 -0.24
C ILE A 107 18.55 -3.60 -0.98
N VAL A 108 17.90 -2.53 -0.54
CA VAL A 108 16.81 -1.87 -1.24
C VAL A 108 17.36 -0.59 -1.88
N ARG A 109 17.27 -0.47 -3.20
CA ARG A 109 17.65 0.74 -3.92
C ARG A 109 16.47 1.71 -3.96
N ASN A 110 16.78 2.98 -4.15
CA ASN A 110 15.74 3.97 -4.42
C ASN A 110 14.96 3.57 -5.68
N GLY A 111 13.63 3.65 -5.62
CA GLY A 111 12.72 3.22 -6.68
C GLY A 111 12.36 1.72 -6.70
N ASP A 112 13.05 0.86 -5.95
CA ASP A 112 12.75 -0.59 -5.96
C ASP A 112 11.32 -0.92 -5.50
N TRP A 113 10.69 0.00 -4.75
CA TRP A 113 9.34 -0.14 -4.20
C TRP A 113 8.27 0.59 -5.03
N ASP A 114 8.63 1.29 -6.11
CA ASP A 114 7.70 2.11 -6.89
C ASP A 114 6.54 1.31 -7.49
N THR A 115 6.84 0.13 -8.04
CA THR A 115 5.81 -0.76 -8.57
C THR A 115 4.89 -1.28 -7.46
N ALA A 116 5.46 -1.67 -6.30
CA ALA A 116 4.67 -2.16 -5.17
C ALA A 116 3.73 -1.07 -4.62
N ILE A 117 4.21 0.18 -4.55
CA ILE A 117 3.40 1.34 -4.17
C ILE A 117 2.23 1.53 -5.14
N ALA A 118 2.50 1.54 -6.44
CA ALA A 118 1.47 1.74 -7.45
C ALA A 118 0.40 0.64 -7.41
N GLU A 119 0.83 -0.62 -7.28
CA GLU A 119 -0.09 -1.76 -7.17
C GLU A 119 -0.95 -1.70 -5.90
N MET A 120 -0.34 -1.39 -4.75
CA MET A 120 -1.09 -1.31 -3.49
C MET A 120 -2.03 -0.12 -3.44
N ILE A 121 -1.66 1.03 -4.00
CA ILE A 121 -2.61 2.15 -4.12
C ILE A 121 -3.75 1.80 -5.10
N GLY A 122 -3.47 1.03 -6.14
CA GLY A 122 -4.50 0.45 -7.01
C GLY A 122 -5.49 -0.41 -6.22
N ALA A 123 -4.99 -1.35 -5.41
CA ALA A 123 -5.81 -2.18 -4.53
C ALA A 123 -6.59 -1.35 -3.50
N MET A 124 -5.96 -0.31 -2.93
CA MET A 124 -6.62 0.62 -2.02
C MET A 124 -7.80 1.34 -2.67
N ASN A 125 -7.66 1.76 -3.92
CA ASN A 125 -8.75 2.35 -4.70
C ASN A 125 -9.86 1.34 -5.03
N GLU A 126 -9.50 0.12 -5.43
CA GLU A 126 -10.46 -0.95 -5.74
C GLU A 126 -11.32 -1.32 -4.52
N HIS A 127 -10.68 -1.43 -3.35
CA HIS A 127 -11.32 -1.87 -2.12
C HIS A 127 -11.77 -0.72 -1.20
N LYS A 128 -11.57 0.54 -1.62
CA LYS A 128 -11.96 1.75 -0.87
C LYS A 128 -11.36 1.78 0.53
N THR A 129 -10.05 1.56 0.62
CA THR A 129 -9.28 1.56 1.87
C THR A 129 -8.26 2.68 1.85
N PHE A 130 -7.87 3.19 3.02
CA PHE A 130 -6.90 4.29 3.13
C PHE A 130 -5.50 3.83 3.54
N GLN A 131 -5.29 2.56 3.87
CA GLN A 131 -3.99 2.04 4.28
C GLN A 131 -3.68 0.72 3.58
N SER A 132 -2.41 0.54 3.22
CA SER A 132 -1.85 -0.74 2.80
C SER A 132 -0.52 -1.01 3.51
N THR A 133 -0.17 -2.29 3.71
CA THR A 133 1.16 -2.70 4.18
C THR A 133 1.80 -3.68 3.21
N ILE A 134 2.98 -3.36 2.70
CA ILE A 134 3.82 -4.19 1.81
C ILE A 134 4.86 -4.91 2.65
N ASN A 135 4.95 -6.23 2.50
CA ASN A 135 6.00 -7.03 3.16
C ASN A 135 6.90 -7.72 2.12
N THR A 136 8.21 -7.69 2.37
CA THR A 136 9.24 -8.31 1.51
C THR A 136 10.30 -9.03 2.35
N ASP A 137 11.19 -9.76 1.68
CA ASP A 137 12.38 -10.34 2.29
C ASP A 137 13.39 -9.30 2.80
N ALA A 138 13.28 -8.04 2.36
CA ALA A 138 14.18 -6.94 2.69
C ALA A 138 13.64 -5.99 3.77
N GLY A 139 12.35 -6.07 4.10
CA GLY A 139 11.68 -5.10 4.96
C GLY A 139 10.18 -4.99 4.73
N SER A 140 9.57 -4.02 5.39
CA SER A 140 8.14 -3.71 5.29
C SER A 140 7.89 -2.22 5.07
N MET A 141 6.84 -1.89 4.32
CA MET A 141 6.30 -0.54 4.16
C MET A 141 4.87 -0.50 4.64
N THR A 142 4.47 0.54 5.34
CA THR A 142 3.05 0.92 5.43
C THR A 142 2.83 2.21 4.66
N ILE A 143 1.77 2.25 3.85
CA ILE A 143 1.33 3.43 3.10
C ILE A 143 -0.05 3.80 3.62
N GLU A 144 -0.26 5.06 3.95
CA GLU A 144 -1.58 5.59 4.26
C GLU A 144 -1.87 6.82 3.38
N ALA A 145 -3.09 6.90 2.86
CA ALA A 145 -3.57 7.99 2.05
C ALA A 145 -5.05 8.23 2.35
N PHE A 146 -5.36 9.29 3.07
CA PHE A 146 -6.74 9.70 3.35
C PHE A 146 -6.98 11.15 2.96
N HIS A 147 -8.13 11.41 2.37
CA HIS A 147 -8.54 12.75 1.97
C HIS A 147 -9.05 13.52 3.19
N LEU A 148 -8.42 14.65 3.49
CA LEU A 148 -8.86 15.64 4.45
C LEU A 148 -10.01 16.46 3.82
N SER A 149 -11.25 15.98 3.94
CA SER A 149 -12.41 16.75 3.51
C SER A 149 -12.43 18.12 4.20
N LYS A 150 -12.79 19.18 3.47
CA LYS A 150 -13.09 20.48 4.09
C LYS A 150 -14.25 20.32 5.08
N SER A 151 -13.94 20.61 6.35
CA SER A 151 -14.83 20.94 7.49
C SER A 151 -15.84 19.87 7.93
N GLY A 152 -15.67 19.35 9.16
CA GLY A 152 -16.79 18.74 9.86
C GLY A 152 -16.55 17.94 11.14
N TYR A 153 -15.33 17.56 11.51
CA TYR A 153 -15.10 16.71 12.69
C TYR A 153 -14.13 17.33 13.69
N TYR A 154 -14.70 18.13 14.60
CA TYR A 154 -14.24 18.34 15.98
C TYR A 154 -15.43 18.06 16.90
#